data_AF-Q5GUR1-F1
#
_entry.id   AF-Q5GUR1-F1
#
_cell.length_a   1.000
_cell.length_b   1.000
_cell.length_c   1.000
_cell.angle_alpha   90.00
_cell.angle_beta   90.00
_cell.angle_gamma   90.00
#
_symmetry.space_group_name_H-M   'P 1'
#
loop_
_entity.id
_entity.type
_entity.pdbx_description
1 polymer ?
#
loop_
_entity_poly.entity_id
_entity_poly.type
_entity_poly.pdbx_seq_one_letter_code
_entity_poly.pdbx_strand_id
1 'polypeptide(L)' 'MVWSYTKRTGVARSPLRSGEKLADRVHDQLSDIAARPELVRSFFRHPSVTYISDL' A
#
# COMPACT_ATOMS: atom_id res chain seq x y z
N MET A 1 5.81 -1.06 -8.86
CA MET A 1 6.20 -0.23 -7.71
C MET A 1 4.97 0.10 -6.88
N VAL A 2 5.05 -0.04 -5.54
CA VAL A 2 3.93 0.17 -4.60
C VAL A 2 3.23 1.51 -4.82
N TRP A 3 3.99 2.59 -5.06
CA TRP A 3 3.44 3.92 -5.32
C TRP A 3 2.52 4.01 -6.55
N SER A 4 2.81 3.24 -7.61
CA SER A 4 1.94 3.17 -8.79
C SER A 4 0.63 2.47 -8.48
N TYR A 5 0.65 1.45 -7.62
CA TYR A 5 -0.56 0.77 -7.14
C TYR A 5 -1.39 1.73 -6.28
N THR A 6 -0.77 2.38 -5.30
CA THR A 6 -1.44 3.29 -4.36
C THR A 6 -2.19 4.41 -5.09
N LYS A 7 -1.56 5.03 -6.09
CA LYS A 7 -2.19 6.05 -6.96
C LYS A 7 -3.33 5.50 -7.79
N ARG A 8 -3.22 4.26 -8.28
CA ARG A 8 -4.29 3.63 -9.06
C ARG A 8 -5.46 3.21 -8.17
N THR A 9 -5.26 2.78 -6.93
CA THR A 9 -6.30 2.06 -6.18
C THR A 9 -6.97 2.79 -5.03
N GLY A 10 -6.35 3.73 -4.29
CA GLY A 10 -6.91 4.04 -2.94
C GLY A 10 -7.08 5.48 -2.47
N VAL A 11 -6.28 6.47 -2.90
CA VAL A 11 -6.49 7.87 -2.41
C VAL A 11 -6.67 8.90 -3.51
N ALA A 12 -5.97 8.75 -4.64
CA ALA A 12 -5.97 9.79 -5.69
C ALA A 12 -7.30 9.92 -6.46
N ARG A 13 -8.21 8.93 -6.38
CA ARG A 13 -9.48 8.91 -7.11
C ARG A 13 -10.68 9.43 -6.33
N SER A 14 -10.56 9.69 -5.03
CA SER A 14 -11.65 10.25 -4.22
C SER A 14 -11.15 11.49 -3.48
N PRO A 15 -11.77 12.66 -3.71
CA PRO A 15 -11.41 13.87 -2.99
C PRO A 15 -11.49 13.64 -1.48
N LEU A 16 -10.65 14.38 -0.75
CA LEU A 16 -10.72 14.42 0.72
C LEU A 16 -12.06 15.05 1.12
N ARG A 17 -12.74 14.41 2.06
CA ARG A 17 -13.94 15.00 2.68
C ARG A 17 -13.52 16.04 3.72
N SER A 18 -14.45 16.94 4.06
CA SER A 18 -14.21 17.91 5.12
C SER A 18 -13.82 17.21 6.42
N GLY A 19 -12.71 17.63 7.03
CA GLY A 19 -12.15 17.02 8.25
C GLY A 19 -11.22 15.82 8.02
N GLU A 20 -11.11 15.28 6.79
CA GLU A 20 -10.14 14.24 6.47
C GLU A 20 -8.74 14.82 6.21
N LYS A 21 -7.69 14.13 6.66
CA LYS A 21 -6.31 14.45 6.33
C LYS A 21 -5.76 13.44 5.31
N LEU A 22 -5.00 13.95 4.36
CA LEU A 22 -4.33 13.11 3.36
C LEU A 22 -3.37 12.10 3.98
N ALA A 23 -2.62 12.53 5.00
CA ALA A 23 -1.66 11.70 5.70
C ALA A 23 -2.33 10.46 6.33
N ASP A 24 -3.47 10.65 6.99
CA ASP A 24 -4.23 9.58 7.63
C ASP A 24 -4.72 8.57 6.59
N ARG A 25 -5.28 9.03 5.46
CA ARG A 25 -5.70 8.12 4.37
C ARG A 25 -4.55 7.37 3.71
N VAL A 26 -3.39 8.03 3.57
CA VAL A 26 -2.19 7.36 3.06
C VAL A 26 -1.71 6.31 4.06
N HIS A 27 -1.76 6.60 5.36
CA HIS A 27 -1.39 5.66 6.41
C HIS A 27 -2.31 4.44 6.45
N ASP A 28 -3.63 4.66 6.38
CA ASP A 28 -4.63 3.58 6.33
C ASP A 28 -4.42 2.71 5.10
N GLN A 29 -4.23 3.33 3.92
CA GLN A 29 -3.99 2.56 2.69
C GLN A 29 -2.68 1.75 2.74
N LEU A 30 -1.62 2.30 3.33
CA LEU A 30 -0.37 1.57 3.49
C LEU A 30 -0.54 0.40 4.48
N SER A 31 -1.34 0.58 5.53
CA SER A 31 -1.68 -0.47 6.49
C SER A 31 -2.48 -1.60 5.85
N ASP A 32 -3.47 -1.27 5.00
CA ASP A 32 -4.24 -2.24 4.22
C ASP A 32 -3.36 -3.03 3.23
N ILE A 33 -2.37 -2.36 2.63
CA ILE A 33 -1.40 -3.02 1.76
C ILE A 33 -0.50 -3.95 2.60
N ALA A 34 -0.02 -3.51 3.76
CA ALA A 34 0.83 -4.30 4.64
C ALA A 34 0.12 -5.56 5.18
N ALA A 35 -1.19 -5.47 5.43
CA ALA A 35 -2.03 -6.62 5.85
C ALA A 35 -2.20 -7.68 4.75
N ARG A 36 -1.74 -7.42 3.51
CA ARG A 36 -1.91 -8.31 2.35
C ARG A 36 -0.54 -8.80 1.85
N PRO A 37 0.06 -9.81 2.50
CA PRO A 37 1.42 -10.27 2.18
C PRO A 37 1.59 -10.71 0.73
N GLU A 38 0.59 -11.33 0.11
CA GLU A 38 0.59 -11.70 -1.31
C GLU A 38 0.71 -10.49 -2.25
N LEU A 39 0.03 -9.38 -1.91
CA LEU A 39 0.09 -8.13 -2.68
C LEU A 39 1.46 -7.48 -2.51
N VAL A 40 1.98 -7.42 -1.29
CA VAL A 40 3.33 -6.92 -1.01
C VAL A 40 4.35 -7.74 -1.81
N ARG A 41 4.23 -9.08 -1.78
CA ARG A 41 5.04 -10.02 -2.57
C ARG A 41 5.01 -9.76 -4.06
N SER A 42 3.84 -9.44 -4.60
CA SER A 42 3.68 -9.12 -6.02
C SER A 42 4.49 -7.89 -6.47
N PHE A 43 4.77 -6.93 -5.57
CA PHE A 43 5.55 -5.73 -5.91
C PHE A 43 7.04 -6.01 -6.08
N PHE A 44 7.54 -7.04 -5.41
CA PHE A 44 8.96 -7.34 -5.31
C PHE A 44 9.30 -8.70 -5.91
N ARG A 45 8.53 -9.19 -6.92
CA ARG A 45 8.71 -10.47 -7.66
C ARG A 45 10.14 -10.64 -8.22
N HIS A 46 11.10 -10.84 -7.33
CA HIS A 46 12.50 -11.01 -7.59
C HIS A 46 12.99 -12.09 -6.62
N PRO A 47 13.72 -13.11 -7.11
CA PRO A 47 14.13 -14.27 -6.31
C PRO A 47 15.04 -13.93 -5.11
N SER A 48 15.52 -12.68 -5.00
CA SER A 48 16.39 -12.22 -3.92
C SER A 48 15.65 -11.49 -2.77
N VAL A 49 14.32 -11.53 -2.73
CA VAL A 49 13.53 -10.83 -1.71
C VAL A 49 12.98 -11.85 -0.73
N THR A 50 13.60 -11.89 0.45
CA THR A 50 13.14 -12.68 1.61
C THR A 50 12.31 -11.79 2.52
N TYR A 51 11.15 -12.26 2.98
CA TYR A 51 10.33 -11.51 3.93
C TYR A 51 10.72 -11.90 5.35
N ILE A 52 10.82 -10.91 6.24
CA ILE A 52 11.17 -11.12 7.66
C ILE A 52 10.15 -12.03 8.35
N SER A 53 8.92 -12.08 7.85
CA SER A 53 7.85 -12.96 8.32
C SER A 53 7.97 -14.42 7.88
N ASP A 54 8.88 -14.75 6.96
CA ASP A 54 9.19 -16.14 6.56
C ASP A 54 10.34 -16.75 7.40
N LEU A 55 10.91 -15.98 8.34
CA LEU A 55 11.93 -16.42 9.30
C LEU A 55 11.32 -17.03 10.57
#